data_AF-A0A1V4K517-F1
#
_entry.id   AF-A0A1V4K517-F1
#
_cell.length_a   1.000
_cell.length_b   1.000
_cell.length_c   1.000
_cell.angle_alpha   90.00
_cell.angle_beta   90.00
_cell.angle_gamma   90.00
#
_symmetry.space_group_name_H-M   'P 1'
#
loop_
_entity.id
_entity.type
_entity.pdbx_description
1 polymer ?
#
loop_
_entity_poly.entity_id
_entity_poly.type
_entity_poly.pdbx_seq_one_letter_code
_entity_poly.pdbx_strand_id
1 'polypeptide(L)'
;MSAQPARRGRPGAGRDSLALEDIFIAVKTTRKYHRSRLDLLLQTWISRARGQTFIFTDWEDRELRLKAGDHMINTNCSAVHTRQALCCKMSVEYDKFLESGQKWFCHVDDDNYVNPRTLLRLLSAFSHSQDVYVGRPSLDHPIEAADHVQSDGSKTTMKFWFATGGAGFCISRGLALKMSPWASLGNFISTAERVRLPDDCTIGYIIEGLLEVKLLHSPLFHSHLENLQRLQGESVLQQVTLSYGDPENKHNVVSVGGVFGLQQDPTRFKSVHCLLYPDTMWCPAKKSRAGARVTALSRTAEDLESLARECPGIETLCLDLADWEATEAALSTVEPFELLVNNAAVALLQPFLEVTRAALQRSLDVNFGAVLHVSQIVARQMIAQGVPGAIVNVSSQASQRAVRDHAVYCSTKSALDMLSKVMALELGPHKIRVNTVNPTVVMTDMGRTNWSDPQKSAAMINRIPLGKFAEVDDVVNSILFLLSDKSAMTTGSSLMVDGGFLVS
;
A
#
# COMPACT_ATOMS: atom_id res chain seq x y z
N MET A 1 33.20 -40.17 36.81
CA MET A 1 32.98 -39.09 35.82
C MET A 1 33.36 -39.68 34.47
N SER A 2 32.53 -39.81 33.44
CA SER A 2 31.28 -39.14 33.07
C SER A 2 30.35 -40.14 32.36
N ALA A 3 29.05 -40.00 32.61
CA ALA A 3 27.99 -40.68 31.87
C ALA A 3 28.00 -40.27 30.39
N GLN A 4 27.89 -41.24 29.48
CA GLN A 4 27.52 -40.98 28.08
C GLN A 4 25.99 -40.83 28.00
N PRO A 5 25.43 -39.76 27.41
CA PRO A 5 23.99 -39.63 27.27
C PRO A 5 23.48 -40.42 26.06
N ALA A 6 22.32 -41.02 26.27
CA ALA A 6 21.53 -41.73 25.28
C ALA A 6 21.25 -40.89 24.01
N ARG A 7 21.30 -41.55 22.85
CA ARG A 7 20.86 -41.03 21.56
C ARG A 7 19.39 -40.57 21.67
N ARG A 8 19.16 -39.26 21.68
CA ARG A 8 17.83 -38.70 21.41
C ARG A 8 17.52 -38.90 19.93
N GLY A 9 16.50 -39.70 19.65
CA GLY A 9 15.91 -39.79 18.31
C GLY A 9 15.53 -38.41 17.80
N ARG A 10 15.83 -38.15 16.53
CA ARG A 10 15.30 -36.98 15.82
C ARG A 10 13.77 -37.05 15.85
N PRO A 11 13.05 -36.01 16.32
CA PRO A 11 11.63 -35.87 16.01
C PRO A 11 11.49 -35.75 14.49
N GLY A 12 10.51 -36.46 13.94
CA GLY A 12 10.37 -36.75 12.52
C GLY A 12 10.35 -35.54 11.58
N ALA A 13 10.82 -35.79 10.37
CA ALA A 13 10.54 -34.98 9.20
C ALA A 13 9.04 -35.06 8.85
N GLY A 14 8.46 -33.92 8.43
CA GLY A 14 7.17 -33.87 7.72
C GLY A 14 6.02 -33.17 8.44
N ARG A 15 6.15 -31.89 8.81
CA ARG A 15 4.98 -30.99 8.78
C ARG A 15 4.99 -30.38 7.38
N ASP A 16 4.07 -30.78 6.52
CA ASP A 16 3.83 -30.10 5.25
C ASP A 16 3.57 -28.62 5.55
N SER A 17 4.50 -27.75 5.16
CA SER A 17 4.36 -26.31 5.38
C SER A 17 3.26 -25.79 4.45
N LEU A 18 2.14 -25.34 5.03
CA LEU A 18 1.04 -24.74 4.28
C LEU A 18 1.53 -23.48 3.54
N ALA A 19 1.21 -23.36 2.26
CA ALA A 19 1.50 -22.19 1.43
C ALA A 19 0.21 -21.49 0.97
N LEU A 20 0.30 -20.27 0.44
CA LEU A 20 -0.89 -19.56 -0.08
C LEU A 20 -1.59 -20.35 -1.20
N GLU A 21 -0.81 -21.00 -2.08
CA GLU A 21 -1.32 -21.85 -3.16
C GLU A 21 -2.14 -23.06 -2.70
N ASP A 22 -2.11 -23.39 -1.41
CA ASP A 22 -2.95 -24.43 -0.82
C ASP A 22 -4.36 -23.94 -0.44
N ILE A 23 -4.65 -22.63 -0.57
CA ILE A 23 -5.89 -21.99 -0.14
C ILE A 23 -6.69 -21.56 -1.37
N PHE A 24 -7.95 -22.01 -1.44
CA PHE A 24 -8.96 -21.58 -2.41
C PHE A 24 -9.79 -20.46 -1.79
N ILE A 25 -9.70 -19.24 -2.33
CA ILE A 25 -10.49 -18.10 -1.86
C ILE A 25 -11.62 -17.84 -2.86
N ALA A 26 -12.85 -18.11 -2.45
CA ALA A 26 -14.04 -17.84 -3.25
C ALA A 26 -14.62 -16.46 -2.90
N VAL A 27 -14.74 -15.59 -3.90
CA VAL A 27 -15.39 -14.28 -3.79
C VAL A 27 -16.74 -14.34 -4.51
N LYS A 28 -17.83 -14.21 -3.77
CA LYS A 28 -19.18 -14.18 -4.34
C LYS A 28 -19.60 -12.76 -4.70
N THR A 29 -20.04 -12.56 -5.94
CA THR A 29 -20.50 -11.26 -6.46
C THR A 29 -21.72 -11.42 -7.37
N THR A 30 -22.24 -10.29 -7.86
CA THR A 30 -23.23 -10.21 -8.94
C THR A 30 -22.84 -9.15 -9.95
N ARG A 31 -23.40 -9.20 -11.17
CA ARG A 31 -23.22 -8.18 -12.22
C ARG A 31 -23.36 -6.75 -11.69
N LYS A 32 -24.29 -6.52 -10.77
CA LYS A 32 -24.55 -5.21 -10.16
C LYS A 32 -23.32 -4.60 -9.47
N TYR A 33 -22.43 -5.44 -8.93
CA TYR A 33 -21.30 -5.02 -8.10
C TYR A 33 -19.92 -5.16 -8.77
N HIS A 34 -19.88 -5.58 -10.03
CA HIS A 34 -18.67 -5.69 -10.85
C HIS A 34 -17.82 -4.41 -10.82
N ARG A 35 -18.45 -3.23 -10.96
CA ARG A 35 -17.73 -1.94 -10.95
C ARG A 35 -17.62 -1.33 -9.56
N SER A 36 -18.69 -1.38 -8.78
CA SER A 36 -18.79 -0.63 -7.53
C SER A 36 -18.04 -1.29 -6.37
N ARG A 37 -17.86 -2.62 -6.40
CA ARG A 37 -17.18 -3.37 -5.33
C ARG A 37 -15.97 -4.14 -5.86
N LEU A 38 -16.15 -4.94 -6.90
CA LEU A 38 -15.10 -5.88 -7.34
C LEU A 38 -13.85 -5.18 -7.90
N ASP A 39 -13.98 -4.07 -8.63
CA ASP A 39 -12.84 -3.28 -9.11
C ASP A 39 -11.94 -2.81 -7.95
N LEU A 40 -12.52 -2.47 -6.79
CA LEU A 40 -11.78 -2.11 -5.59
C LEU A 40 -11.02 -3.31 -5.01
N LEU A 41 -11.63 -4.50 -4.96
CA LEU A 41 -10.97 -5.70 -4.45
C LEU A 41 -9.80 -6.12 -5.36
N LEU A 42 -10.00 -6.06 -6.68
CA LEU A 42 -8.98 -6.32 -7.71
C LEU A 42 -7.80 -5.35 -7.59
N GLN A 43 -8.06 -4.06 -7.32
CA GLN A 43 -7.01 -3.07 -7.11
C GLN A 43 -6.26 -3.28 -5.78
N THR A 44 -6.91 -3.88 -4.78
CA THR A 44 -6.38 -4.02 -3.42
C THR A 44 -5.98 -5.47 -3.12
N TRP A 45 -6.67 -6.16 -2.21
CA TRP A 45 -6.18 -7.42 -1.65
C TRP A 45 -6.09 -8.57 -2.67
N ILE A 46 -6.97 -8.63 -3.68
CA ILE A 46 -6.92 -9.67 -4.71
C ILE A 46 -5.62 -9.56 -5.52
N SER A 47 -5.07 -8.35 -5.69
CA SER A 47 -3.76 -8.18 -6.35
C SER A 47 -2.61 -8.92 -5.64
N ARG A 48 -2.77 -9.25 -4.35
CA ARG A 48 -1.77 -9.95 -3.52
C ARG A 48 -2.03 -11.46 -3.39
N ALA A 49 -3.19 -11.95 -3.84
CA ALA A 49 -3.59 -13.37 -3.78
C ALA A 49 -4.29 -13.84 -5.07
N ARG A 50 -3.92 -13.26 -6.22
CA ARG A 50 -4.64 -13.48 -7.49
C ARG A 50 -4.68 -14.95 -7.90
N GLY A 51 -3.58 -15.67 -7.69
CA GLY A 51 -3.46 -17.10 -8.03
C GLY A 51 -4.34 -18.03 -7.19
N GLN A 52 -4.88 -17.55 -6.07
CA GLN A 52 -5.68 -18.31 -5.11
C GLN A 52 -7.15 -17.87 -5.11
N THR A 53 -7.46 -16.76 -5.76
CA THR A 53 -8.77 -16.11 -5.69
C THR A 53 -9.60 -16.43 -6.91
N PHE A 54 -10.79 -16.98 -6.70
CA PHE A 54 -11.78 -17.31 -7.71
C PHE A 54 -13.05 -16.47 -7.48
N ILE A 55 -13.52 -15.81 -8.54
CA ILE A 55 -14.63 -14.85 -8.47
C ILE A 55 -15.86 -15.50 -9.11
N PHE A 56 -16.93 -15.67 -8.32
CA PHE A 56 -18.16 -16.33 -8.74
C PHE A 56 -19.25 -15.29 -8.96
N THR A 57 -19.75 -15.20 -10.19
CA THR A 57 -20.75 -14.21 -10.60
C THR A 57 -21.88 -14.84 -11.41
N ASP A 58 -22.93 -14.07 -11.69
CA ASP A 58 -24.10 -14.43 -12.49
C ASP A 58 -24.05 -13.89 -13.93
N TRP A 59 -22.92 -13.29 -14.34
CA TRP A 59 -22.80 -12.66 -15.66
C TRP A 59 -21.37 -12.67 -16.21
N GLU A 60 -21.23 -12.93 -17.51
CA GLU A 60 -19.96 -12.79 -18.23
C GLU A 60 -19.59 -11.32 -18.43
N ASP A 61 -18.46 -10.89 -17.89
CA ASP A 61 -17.92 -9.54 -18.05
C ASP A 61 -16.53 -9.60 -18.69
N ARG A 62 -16.46 -9.15 -19.95
CA ARG A 62 -15.25 -9.25 -20.76
C ARG A 62 -14.08 -8.45 -20.17
N GLU A 63 -14.35 -7.30 -19.55
CA GLU A 63 -13.28 -6.49 -18.96
C GLU A 63 -12.74 -7.11 -17.68
N LEU A 64 -13.63 -7.61 -16.82
CA LEU A 64 -13.19 -8.30 -15.61
C LEU A 64 -12.49 -9.61 -15.95
N ARG A 65 -12.90 -10.32 -16.99
CA ARG A 65 -12.21 -11.52 -17.47
C ARG A 65 -10.79 -11.21 -17.94
N LEU A 66 -10.55 -10.05 -18.56
CA LEU A 66 -9.18 -9.61 -18.88
C LEU A 66 -8.34 -9.34 -17.61
N LYS A 67 -8.96 -8.83 -16.53
CA LYS A 67 -8.28 -8.54 -15.26
C LYS A 67 -8.08 -9.78 -14.36
N ALA A 68 -9.04 -10.69 -14.31
CA ALA A 68 -9.05 -11.85 -13.42
C ALA A 68 -8.55 -13.13 -14.11
N GLY A 69 -8.62 -13.20 -15.44
CA GLY A 69 -8.29 -14.41 -16.20
C GLY A 69 -9.35 -15.50 -16.04
N ASP A 70 -8.92 -16.76 -16.08
CA ASP A 70 -9.79 -17.94 -15.94
C ASP A 70 -10.35 -18.13 -14.53
N HIS A 71 -10.00 -17.25 -13.60
CA HIS A 71 -10.50 -17.26 -12.22
C HIS A 71 -11.87 -16.59 -12.08
N MET A 72 -12.38 -15.96 -13.14
CA MET A 72 -13.75 -15.45 -13.17
C MET A 72 -14.70 -16.54 -13.68
N ILE A 73 -15.62 -16.96 -12.83
CA ILE A 73 -16.54 -18.07 -13.06
C ILE A 73 -17.97 -17.53 -13.12
N ASN A 74 -18.57 -17.58 -14.30
CA ASN A 74 -20.01 -17.39 -14.43
C ASN A 74 -20.73 -18.67 -14.00
N THR A 75 -21.50 -18.58 -12.92
CA THR A 75 -22.23 -19.71 -12.33
C THR A 75 -23.50 -20.06 -13.11
N ASN A 76 -23.96 -19.15 -13.99
CA ASN A 76 -25.29 -19.21 -14.63
C ASN A 76 -26.46 -19.26 -13.63
N CYS A 77 -26.22 -18.92 -12.36
CA CYS A 77 -27.26 -18.74 -11.36
C CYS A 77 -28.01 -17.42 -11.60
N SER A 78 -29.22 -17.31 -11.03
CA SER A 78 -30.00 -16.08 -11.08
C SER A 78 -29.25 -14.89 -10.44
N ALA A 79 -29.39 -13.71 -11.04
CA ALA A 79 -28.84 -12.46 -10.50
C ALA A 79 -29.70 -11.83 -9.39
N VAL A 80 -30.87 -12.41 -9.10
CA VAL A 80 -31.75 -11.91 -8.03
C VAL A 80 -31.17 -12.28 -6.66
N HIS A 81 -31.29 -11.39 -5.68
CA HIS A 81 -30.81 -11.61 -4.32
C HIS A 81 -31.80 -12.47 -3.49
N THR A 82 -32.14 -13.66 -3.97
CA THR A 82 -32.97 -14.64 -3.24
C THR A 82 -32.09 -15.71 -2.60
N ARG A 83 -32.61 -16.38 -1.54
CA ARG A 83 -31.97 -17.54 -0.91
C ARG A 83 -31.51 -18.58 -1.94
N GLN A 84 -32.39 -18.93 -2.89
CA GLN A 84 -32.11 -19.93 -3.91
C GLN A 84 -30.95 -19.52 -4.83
N ALA A 85 -30.90 -18.25 -5.23
CA ALA A 85 -29.83 -17.74 -6.08
C ALA A 85 -28.46 -17.70 -5.37
N LEU A 86 -28.44 -17.29 -4.09
CA LEU A 86 -27.23 -17.30 -3.27
C LEU A 86 -26.72 -18.73 -3.03
N CYS A 87 -27.62 -19.66 -2.71
CA CYS A 87 -27.26 -21.07 -2.54
C CYS A 87 -26.77 -21.71 -3.84
N CYS A 88 -27.33 -21.31 -4.99
CA CYS A 88 -26.84 -21.75 -6.29
C CYS A 88 -25.36 -21.35 -6.51
N LYS A 89 -24.99 -20.10 -6.21
CA LYS A 89 -23.59 -19.65 -6.34
C LYS A 89 -22.67 -20.39 -5.36
N MET A 90 -23.08 -20.54 -4.10
CA MET A 90 -22.35 -21.30 -3.10
C MET A 90 -22.13 -22.76 -3.51
N SER A 91 -23.13 -23.40 -4.14
CA SER A 91 -22.97 -24.76 -4.69
C SER A 91 -21.84 -24.83 -5.72
N VAL A 92 -21.74 -23.82 -6.60
CA VAL A 92 -20.70 -23.77 -7.63
C VAL A 92 -19.33 -23.46 -7.02
N GLU A 93 -19.27 -22.57 -6.02
CA GLU A 93 -18.04 -22.30 -5.24
C GLU A 93 -17.47 -23.58 -4.63
N TYR A 94 -18.36 -24.35 -4.00
CA TYR A 94 -18.04 -25.60 -3.33
C TYR A 94 -17.54 -26.68 -4.31
N ASP A 95 -18.25 -26.89 -5.41
CA ASP A 95 -17.84 -27.87 -6.42
C ASP A 95 -16.49 -27.49 -7.05
N LYS A 96 -16.26 -26.20 -7.34
CA LYS A 96 -14.96 -25.73 -7.88
C LYS A 96 -13.82 -25.85 -6.89
N PHE A 97 -14.07 -25.66 -5.61
CA PHE A 97 -13.08 -25.97 -4.59
C PHE A 97 -12.71 -27.46 -4.59
N LEU A 98 -13.69 -28.37 -4.64
CA LEU A 98 -13.41 -29.80 -4.66
C LEU A 98 -12.58 -30.20 -5.88
N GLU A 99 -12.94 -29.69 -7.06
CA GLU A 99 -12.20 -29.86 -8.32
C GLU A 99 -10.76 -29.34 -8.25
N SER A 100 -10.52 -28.22 -7.55
CA SER A 100 -9.20 -27.57 -7.50
C SER A 100 -8.10 -28.42 -6.82
N GLY A 101 -8.49 -29.39 -5.97
CA GLY A 101 -7.54 -30.15 -5.16
C GLY A 101 -6.90 -29.37 -3.99
N GLN A 102 -7.20 -28.08 -3.82
CA GLN A 102 -6.62 -27.24 -2.76
C GLN A 102 -7.04 -27.72 -1.35
N LYS A 103 -6.21 -27.39 -0.36
CA LYS A 103 -6.30 -27.92 1.01
C LYS A 103 -7.33 -27.18 1.87
N TRP A 104 -7.61 -25.91 1.57
CA TRP A 104 -8.55 -25.08 2.32
C TRP A 104 -9.50 -24.35 1.39
N PHE A 105 -10.79 -24.35 1.74
CA PHE A 105 -11.81 -23.52 1.13
C PHE A 105 -12.07 -22.32 2.04
N CYS A 106 -11.98 -21.11 1.53
CA CYS A 106 -12.35 -19.89 2.25
C CYS A 106 -13.34 -19.08 1.42
N HIS A 107 -14.52 -18.87 1.99
CA HIS A 107 -15.57 -18.06 1.38
C HIS A 107 -15.51 -16.62 1.90
N VAL A 108 -15.70 -15.64 1.03
CA VAL A 108 -15.92 -14.22 1.35
C VAL A 108 -16.89 -13.57 0.35
N ASP A 109 -17.56 -12.50 0.78
CA ASP A 109 -18.42 -11.67 -0.06
C ASP A 109 -17.64 -10.53 -0.74
N ASP A 110 -18.25 -9.90 -1.75
CA ASP A 110 -17.65 -8.82 -2.54
C ASP A 110 -17.45 -7.48 -1.79
N ASP A 111 -17.85 -7.40 -0.53
CA ASP A 111 -17.57 -6.29 0.39
C ASP A 111 -16.58 -6.65 1.51
N ASN A 112 -15.87 -7.78 1.38
CA ASN A 112 -14.81 -8.19 2.29
C ASN A 112 -13.39 -7.83 1.80
N TYR A 113 -12.52 -7.46 2.74
CA TYR A 113 -11.08 -7.36 2.56
C TYR A 113 -10.40 -8.54 3.23
N VAL A 114 -9.61 -9.31 2.48
CA VAL A 114 -8.83 -10.44 3.03
C VAL A 114 -7.38 -10.04 3.24
N ASN A 115 -6.80 -10.38 4.39
CA ASN A 115 -5.35 -10.32 4.60
C ASN A 115 -4.74 -11.72 4.41
N PRO A 116 -4.15 -12.03 3.24
CA PRO A 116 -3.68 -13.39 2.93
C PRO A 116 -2.58 -13.88 3.88
N ARG A 117 -1.73 -12.96 4.39
CA ARG A 117 -0.66 -13.30 5.32
C ARG A 117 -1.20 -13.77 6.66
N THR A 118 -2.21 -13.07 7.20
CA THR A 118 -2.86 -13.47 8.45
C THR A 118 -3.71 -14.72 8.25
N LEU A 119 -4.42 -14.83 7.12
CA LEU A 119 -5.18 -16.02 6.76
C LEU A 119 -4.30 -17.27 6.74
N LEU A 120 -3.17 -17.22 6.03
CA LEU A 120 -2.21 -18.33 5.97
C LEU A 120 -1.71 -18.71 7.36
N ARG A 121 -1.36 -17.72 8.20
CA ARG A 121 -0.89 -17.94 9.57
C ARG A 121 -1.95 -18.64 10.42
N LEU A 122 -3.21 -18.22 10.32
CA LEU A 122 -4.32 -18.84 11.04
C LEU A 122 -4.49 -20.30 10.63
N LEU A 123 -4.59 -20.57 9.33
CA LEU A 123 -4.83 -21.92 8.81
C LEU A 123 -3.66 -22.87 9.03
N SER A 124 -2.43 -22.35 9.11
CA SER A 124 -1.23 -23.13 9.43
C SER A 124 -1.24 -23.73 10.85
N ALA A 125 -2.14 -23.27 11.73
CA ALA A 125 -2.32 -23.84 13.06
C ALA A 125 -3.08 -25.18 13.04
N PHE A 126 -3.68 -25.55 11.91
CA PHE A 126 -4.56 -26.70 11.77
C PHE A 126 -4.09 -27.66 10.68
N SER A 127 -4.50 -28.92 10.77
CA SER A 127 -4.32 -29.88 9.68
C SER A 127 -5.51 -29.82 8.71
N HIS A 128 -5.24 -29.68 7.42
CA HIS A 128 -6.26 -29.69 6.37
C HIS A 128 -6.97 -31.04 6.17
N SER A 129 -6.42 -32.12 6.77
CA SER A 129 -7.02 -33.46 6.77
C SER A 129 -7.96 -33.71 7.96
N GLN A 130 -7.97 -32.82 8.95
CA GLN A 130 -8.90 -32.87 10.08
C GLN A 130 -10.19 -32.13 9.75
N ASP A 131 -11.20 -32.26 10.62
CA ASP A 131 -12.47 -31.58 10.47
C ASP A 131 -12.37 -30.18 11.08
N VAL A 132 -12.14 -29.17 10.23
CA VAL A 132 -12.00 -27.79 10.68
C VAL A 132 -12.96 -26.88 9.93
N TYR A 133 -13.81 -26.22 10.70
CA TYR A 133 -14.66 -25.12 10.29
C TYR A 133 -14.37 -23.92 11.18
N VAL A 134 -13.85 -22.83 10.60
CA VAL A 134 -13.42 -21.64 11.33
C VAL A 134 -14.04 -20.39 10.74
N GLY A 135 -14.50 -19.50 11.60
CA GLY A 135 -15.13 -18.24 11.19
C GLY A 135 -15.70 -17.53 12.40
N ARG A 136 -16.68 -16.66 12.17
CA ARG A 136 -17.32 -15.90 13.25
C ARG A 136 -18.84 -15.96 13.15
N PRO A 137 -19.55 -16.32 14.23
CA PRO A 137 -20.99 -16.16 14.28
C PRO A 137 -21.35 -14.69 14.52
N SER A 138 -22.37 -14.18 13.82
CA SER A 138 -22.95 -12.86 14.09
C SER A 138 -24.07 -12.87 15.14
N LEU A 139 -24.53 -14.05 15.56
CA LEU A 139 -25.50 -14.20 16.64
C LEU A 139 -24.78 -14.52 17.96
N ASP A 140 -25.43 -14.22 19.08
CA ASP A 140 -25.00 -14.60 20.43
C ASP A 140 -25.63 -15.92 20.91
N HIS A 141 -26.41 -16.57 20.05
CA HIS A 141 -27.06 -17.86 20.30
C HIS A 141 -27.09 -18.73 19.02
N PRO A 142 -27.14 -20.07 19.15
CA PRO A 142 -27.32 -20.96 18.00
C PRO A 142 -28.72 -20.81 17.40
N ILE A 143 -28.84 -21.06 16.10
CA ILE A 143 -30.14 -21.05 15.41
C ILE A 143 -30.80 -22.42 15.45
N GLU A 144 -32.12 -22.45 15.26
CA GLU A 144 -32.92 -23.66 15.20
C GLU A 144 -33.44 -23.90 13.78
N ALA A 145 -33.28 -25.13 13.27
CA ALA A 145 -33.89 -25.55 12.02
C ALA A 145 -34.58 -26.92 12.17
N ALA A 146 -35.67 -27.12 11.43
CA ALA A 146 -36.35 -28.40 11.38
C ALA A 146 -35.69 -29.31 10.35
N ASP A 147 -35.29 -30.51 10.76
CA ASP A 147 -34.61 -31.50 9.89
C ASP A 147 -35.60 -32.39 9.13
N HIS A 148 -36.53 -32.99 9.88
CA HIS A 148 -37.55 -33.89 9.36
C HIS A 148 -38.90 -33.68 10.06
N VAL A 149 -39.98 -33.82 9.29
CA VAL A 149 -41.32 -34.06 9.81
C VAL A 149 -41.45 -35.58 9.93
N GLN A 150 -41.53 -36.11 11.14
CA GLN A 150 -41.80 -37.53 11.36
C GLN A 150 -43.21 -37.86 10.89
N SER A 151 -43.47 -39.15 10.62
CA SER A 151 -44.77 -39.65 10.13
C SER A 151 -45.95 -39.39 11.08
N ASP A 152 -45.68 -39.00 12.33
CA ASP A 152 -46.64 -38.59 13.35
C ASP A 152 -46.91 -37.06 13.39
N GLY A 153 -46.24 -36.29 12.52
CA GLY A 153 -46.34 -34.83 12.47
C GLY A 153 -45.40 -34.09 13.43
N SER A 154 -44.58 -34.81 14.23
CA SER A 154 -43.58 -34.20 15.10
C SER A 154 -42.39 -33.67 14.30
N LYS A 155 -41.92 -32.46 14.64
CA LYS A 155 -40.75 -31.83 14.01
C LYS A 155 -39.54 -32.03 14.89
N THR A 156 -38.51 -32.69 14.36
CA THR A 156 -37.20 -32.73 15.02
C THR A 156 -36.47 -31.43 14.71
N THR A 157 -36.20 -30.63 15.75
CA THR A 157 -35.47 -29.36 15.63
C THR A 157 -34.02 -29.57 16.07
N MET A 158 -33.09 -28.99 15.31
CA MET A 158 -31.66 -29.00 15.62
C MET A 158 -31.18 -27.60 15.94
N LYS A 159 -30.30 -27.50 16.96
CA LYS A 159 -29.60 -26.28 17.35
C LYS A 159 -28.18 -26.32 16.84
N PHE A 160 -27.75 -25.28 16.14
CA PHE A 160 -26.40 -25.21 15.60
C PHE A 160 -25.92 -23.77 15.43
N TRP A 161 -24.60 -23.59 15.49
CA TRP A 161 -23.92 -22.36 15.10
C TRP A 161 -23.55 -22.38 13.62
N PHE A 162 -23.36 -21.19 13.06
CA PHE A 162 -22.84 -21.01 11.71
C PHE A 162 -21.90 -19.82 11.69
N ALA A 163 -20.89 -19.86 10.83
CA ALA A 163 -20.08 -18.71 10.53
C ALA A 163 -20.83 -17.80 9.56
N THR A 164 -20.91 -16.51 9.86
CA THR A 164 -21.64 -15.56 9.03
C THR A 164 -20.91 -15.32 7.72
N GLY A 165 -21.61 -15.48 6.60
CA GLY A 165 -21.03 -15.38 5.25
C GLY A 165 -20.30 -14.06 5.03
N GLY A 166 -20.92 -12.95 5.42
CA GLY A 166 -20.34 -11.60 5.29
C GLY A 166 -19.17 -11.29 6.24
N ALA A 167 -18.79 -12.19 7.15
CA ALA A 167 -17.50 -12.12 7.85
C ALA A 167 -16.43 -12.96 7.14
N GLY A 168 -16.82 -13.89 6.29
CA GLY A 168 -15.99 -14.94 5.73
C GLY A 168 -15.77 -16.11 6.69
N PHE A 169 -15.51 -17.28 6.11
CA PHE A 169 -15.21 -18.51 6.85
C PHE A 169 -14.31 -19.43 6.04
N CYS A 170 -13.67 -20.39 6.71
CA CYS A 170 -12.86 -21.41 6.06
C CYS A 170 -13.20 -22.83 6.52
N ILE A 171 -13.10 -23.77 5.57
CA ILE A 171 -13.36 -25.19 5.74
C ILE A 171 -12.14 -25.96 5.22
N SER A 172 -11.64 -26.89 6.03
CA SER A 172 -10.59 -27.84 5.61
C SER A 172 -11.08 -28.80 4.54
N ARG A 173 -10.22 -29.24 3.62
CA ARG A 173 -10.56 -30.24 2.60
C ARG A 173 -11.12 -31.53 3.21
N GLY A 174 -10.57 -31.99 4.33
CA GLY A 174 -11.07 -33.19 5.03
C GLY A 174 -12.55 -33.09 5.39
N LEU A 175 -12.95 -31.96 5.99
CA LEU A 175 -14.36 -31.68 6.30
C LEU A 175 -15.22 -31.53 5.04
N ALA A 176 -14.75 -30.80 4.04
CA ALA A 176 -15.50 -30.63 2.80
C ALA A 176 -15.81 -31.99 2.15
N LEU A 177 -14.84 -32.90 2.04
CA LEU A 177 -15.12 -34.23 1.47
C LEU A 177 -16.24 -34.99 2.22
N LYS A 178 -16.42 -34.76 3.52
CA LYS A 178 -17.54 -35.33 4.31
C LYS A 178 -18.86 -34.61 4.07
N MET A 179 -18.85 -33.32 3.75
CA MET A 179 -20.04 -32.54 3.41
C MET A 179 -20.60 -32.89 2.01
N SER A 180 -19.82 -33.53 1.14
CA SER A 180 -20.18 -33.82 -0.26
C SER A 180 -21.58 -34.43 -0.48
N PRO A 181 -22.10 -35.35 0.34
CA PRO A 181 -23.47 -35.89 0.16
C PRO A 181 -24.57 -34.82 0.21
N TRP A 182 -24.33 -33.70 0.88
CA TRP A 182 -25.30 -32.60 1.03
C TRP A 182 -24.92 -31.33 0.27
N ALA A 183 -23.65 -31.18 -0.11
CA ALA A 183 -23.13 -29.93 -0.67
C ALA A 183 -22.64 -30.02 -2.12
N SER A 184 -22.25 -31.21 -2.61
CA SER A 184 -21.69 -31.35 -3.96
C SER A 184 -22.74 -31.73 -5.00
N LEU A 185 -22.44 -31.50 -6.28
CA LEU A 185 -23.26 -31.93 -7.43
C LEU A 185 -24.67 -31.36 -7.39
N GLY A 186 -24.81 -30.11 -6.94
CA GLY A 186 -26.09 -29.41 -6.80
C GLY A 186 -26.90 -29.75 -5.55
N ASN A 187 -26.48 -30.73 -4.74
CA ASN A 187 -27.19 -31.11 -3.50
C ASN A 187 -27.27 -29.97 -2.49
N PHE A 188 -26.37 -28.99 -2.56
CA PHE A 188 -26.42 -27.82 -1.68
C PHE A 188 -27.74 -27.06 -1.82
N ILE A 189 -28.22 -26.88 -3.06
CA ILE A 189 -29.48 -26.18 -3.34
C ILE A 189 -30.65 -26.97 -2.75
N SER A 190 -30.71 -28.28 -2.98
CA SER A 190 -31.75 -29.16 -2.43
C SER A 190 -31.75 -29.17 -0.91
N THR A 191 -30.56 -29.18 -0.29
CA THR A 191 -30.42 -29.10 1.17
C THR A 191 -30.95 -27.77 1.69
N ALA A 192 -30.51 -26.65 1.11
CA ALA A 192 -30.95 -25.30 1.49
C ALA A 192 -32.47 -25.10 1.32
N GLU A 193 -33.07 -25.66 0.27
CA GLU A 193 -34.51 -25.63 0.05
C GLU A 193 -35.29 -26.45 1.08
N ARG A 194 -34.77 -27.63 1.44
CA ARG A 194 -35.37 -28.51 2.46
C ARG A 194 -35.42 -27.81 3.83
N VAL A 195 -34.32 -27.20 4.27
CA VAL A 195 -34.24 -26.53 5.59
C VAL A 195 -34.68 -25.07 5.55
N ARG A 196 -34.87 -24.49 4.36
CA ARG A 196 -35.27 -23.10 4.10
C ARG A 196 -34.31 -22.05 4.65
N LEU A 197 -33.02 -22.38 4.79
CA LEU A 197 -31.99 -21.51 5.34
C LEU A 197 -31.15 -20.81 4.25
N PRO A 198 -30.61 -19.60 4.52
CA PRO A 198 -29.55 -19.00 3.72
C PRO A 198 -28.33 -19.92 3.52
N ASP A 199 -27.45 -19.56 2.60
CA ASP A 199 -26.27 -20.35 2.24
C ASP A 199 -25.31 -20.55 3.42
N ASP A 200 -24.95 -19.49 4.14
CA ASP A 200 -24.09 -19.58 5.33
C ASP A 200 -24.68 -20.44 6.45
N CYS A 201 -25.98 -20.29 6.71
CA CYS A 201 -26.75 -21.10 7.64
C CYS A 201 -26.83 -22.56 7.18
N THR A 202 -26.93 -22.82 5.87
CA THR A 202 -26.94 -24.18 5.31
C THR A 202 -25.58 -24.87 5.46
N ILE A 203 -24.48 -24.13 5.29
CA ILE A 203 -23.13 -24.62 5.60
C ILE A 203 -23.02 -25.01 7.09
N GLY A 204 -23.45 -24.13 8.00
CA GLY A 204 -23.49 -24.43 9.43
C GLY A 204 -24.38 -25.63 9.77
N TYR A 205 -25.55 -25.74 9.13
CA TYR A 205 -26.46 -26.86 9.30
C TYR A 205 -25.83 -28.19 8.90
N ILE A 206 -25.16 -28.27 7.75
CA ILE A 206 -24.48 -29.49 7.30
C ILE A 206 -23.34 -29.84 8.27
N ILE A 207 -22.55 -28.84 8.68
CA ILE A 207 -21.32 -29.08 9.47
C ILE A 207 -21.63 -29.36 10.94
N GLU A 208 -22.36 -28.48 11.62
CA GLU A 208 -22.67 -28.65 13.04
C GLU A 208 -23.90 -29.55 13.25
N GLY A 209 -24.94 -29.40 12.44
CA GLY A 209 -26.20 -30.12 12.62
C GLY A 209 -26.12 -31.59 12.18
N LEU A 210 -25.59 -31.86 10.98
CA LEU A 210 -25.54 -33.22 10.43
C LEU A 210 -24.23 -33.96 10.71
N LEU A 211 -23.09 -33.26 10.65
CA LEU A 211 -21.76 -33.86 10.84
C LEU A 211 -21.23 -33.72 12.27
N GLU A 212 -21.91 -32.97 13.15
CA GLU A 212 -21.54 -32.73 14.55
C GLU A 212 -20.13 -32.11 14.74
N VAL A 213 -19.63 -31.39 13.74
CA VAL A 213 -18.33 -30.71 13.80
C VAL A 213 -18.54 -29.27 14.24
N LYS A 214 -18.01 -28.89 15.41
CA LYS A 214 -18.20 -27.54 15.96
C LYS A 214 -17.47 -26.46 15.17
N LEU A 215 -18.11 -25.31 15.03
CA LEU A 215 -17.52 -24.07 14.56
C LEU A 215 -16.44 -23.61 15.55
N LEU A 216 -15.24 -23.39 15.03
CA LEU A 216 -14.16 -22.73 15.75
C LEU A 216 -14.32 -21.22 15.62
N HIS A 217 -14.70 -20.58 16.72
CA HIS A 217 -14.90 -19.14 16.77
C HIS A 217 -13.54 -18.43 16.69
N SER A 218 -13.36 -17.59 15.67
CA SER A 218 -12.16 -16.77 15.51
C SER A 218 -12.52 -15.28 15.56
N PRO A 219 -11.90 -14.48 16.46
CA PRO A 219 -12.13 -13.04 16.53
C PRO A 219 -11.45 -12.28 15.38
N LEU A 220 -10.79 -12.98 14.45
CA LEU A 220 -10.05 -12.38 13.34
C LEU A 220 -10.92 -12.14 12.09
N PHE A 221 -12.16 -12.65 12.08
CA PHE A 221 -13.12 -12.44 11.00
C PHE A 221 -14.12 -11.36 11.40
N HIS A 222 -14.46 -10.45 10.49
CA HIS A 222 -15.33 -9.31 10.80
C HIS A 222 -16.33 -9.03 9.71
N SER A 223 -17.61 -8.93 10.09
CA SER A 223 -18.72 -8.53 9.21
C SER A 223 -19.13 -7.08 9.43
N HIS A 224 -19.77 -6.47 8.44
CA HIS A 224 -20.46 -5.18 8.60
C HIS A 224 -21.71 -5.24 9.48
N LEU A 225 -22.12 -6.44 9.93
CA LEU A 225 -23.14 -6.61 10.97
C LEU A 225 -22.60 -6.30 12.37
N GLU A 226 -21.30 -6.07 12.51
CA GLU A 226 -20.63 -5.71 13.76
C GLU A 226 -20.25 -4.23 13.79
N ASN A 227 -19.97 -3.69 14.98
CA ASN A 227 -19.43 -2.34 15.09
C ASN A 227 -17.92 -2.34 14.78
N LEU A 228 -17.57 -2.09 13.51
CA LEU A 228 -16.20 -2.09 13.00
C LEU A 228 -15.34 -0.94 13.55
N GLN A 229 -15.96 0.12 14.07
CA GLN A 229 -15.24 1.26 14.68
C GLN A 229 -14.55 0.88 16.00
N ARG A 230 -14.93 -0.25 16.60
CA ARG A 230 -14.23 -0.82 17.77
C ARG A 230 -12.84 -1.35 17.41
N LEU A 231 -12.60 -1.71 16.14
CA LEU A 231 -11.28 -2.08 15.65
C LEU A 231 -10.49 -0.80 15.34
N GLN A 232 -9.40 -0.60 16.07
CA GLN A 232 -8.61 0.64 15.97
C GLN A 232 -7.12 0.37 15.80
N GLY A 233 -6.45 1.31 15.12
CA GLY A 233 -4.99 1.34 15.03
C GLY A 233 -4.41 0.10 14.35
N GLU A 234 -3.31 -0.43 14.90
CA GLU A 234 -2.58 -1.55 14.31
C GLU A 234 -3.34 -2.88 14.37
N SER A 235 -4.31 -3.02 15.28
CA SER A 235 -5.12 -4.24 15.38
C SER A 235 -5.87 -4.55 14.10
N VAL A 236 -6.31 -3.53 13.35
CA VAL A 236 -6.99 -3.69 12.06
C VAL A 236 -6.12 -4.48 11.07
N LEU A 237 -4.81 -4.26 11.09
CA LEU A 237 -3.85 -4.89 10.17
C LEU A 237 -3.57 -6.36 10.51
N GLN A 238 -3.97 -6.80 11.70
CA GLN A 238 -3.79 -8.17 12.19
C GLN A 238 -5.01 -9.05 11.96
N GLN A 239 -6.10 -8.51 11.40
CA GLN A 239 -7.32 -9.27 11.14
C GLN A 239 -7.19 -10.13 9.87
N VAL A 240 -7.99 -11.20 9.78
CA VAL A 240 -8.08 -12.07 8.61
C VAL A 240 -9.00 -11.48 7.57
N THR A 241 -10.21 -11.08 7.98
CA THR A 241 -11.17 -10.36 7.13
C THR A 241 -11.63 -9.07 7.78
N LEU A 242 -11.95 -8.09 6.94
CA LEU A 242 -12.66 -6.87 7.32
C LEU A 242 -13.82 -6.68 6.35
N SER A 243 -14.82 -5.89 6.74
CA SER A 243 -15.95 -5.51 5.90
C SER A 243 -16.11 -3.99 5.91
N TYR A 244 -17.09 -3.47 5.17
CA TYR A 244 -17.59 -2.09 5.32
C TYR A 244 -19.11 -2.06 5.26
N GLY A 245 -19.70 -1.03 5.87
CA GLY A 245 -21.14 -0.84 5.96
C GLY A 245 -21.84 -0.67 4.61
N ASP A 246 -23.09 -1.13 4.55
CA ASP A 246 -23.96 -0.95 3.40
C ASP A 246 -24.37 0.53 3.20
N PRO A 247 -25.13 0.86 2.14
CA PRO A 247 -25.58 2.23 1.91
C PRO A 247 -26.43 2.84 3.03
N GLU A 248 -27.03 2.04 3.92
CA GLU A 248 -27.84 2.49 5.06
C GLU A 248 -26.95 2.79 6.28
N ASN A 249 -25.81 2.10 6.40
CA ASN A 249 -24.85 2.26 7.50
C ASN A 249 -23.42 2.58 7.01
N LYS A 250 -23.29 3.59 6.15
CA LYS A 250 -22.00 3.99 5.52
C LYS A 250 -20.89 4.35 6.51
N HIS A 251 -21.23 4.64 7.77
CA HIS A 251 -20.27 5.00 8.81
C HIS A 251 -19.64 3.79 9.50
N ASN A 252 -20.19 2.59 9.28
CA ASN A 252 -19.64 1.37 9.86
C ASN A 252 -18.42 0.89 9.06
N VAL A 253 -17.27 1.48 9.37
CA VAL A 253 -15.98 1.16 8.77
C VAL A 253 -14.90 1.13 9.83
N VAL A 254 -13.79 0.45 9.53
CA VAL A 254 -12.63 0.38 10.43
C VAL A 254 -11.96 1.73 10.62
N SER A 255 -11.41 1.97 11.82
CA SER A 255 -10.66 3.20 12.10
C SER A 255 -9.17 3.01 11.84
N VAL A 256 -8.71 3.51 10.69
CA VAL A 256 -7.28 3.48 10.28
C VAL A 256 -6.82 4.88 9.87
N GLY A 257 -5.65 5.31 10.36
CA GLY A 257 -5.15 6.67 10.17
C GLY A 257 -4.44 6.93 8.83
N GLY A 258 -4.49 8.18 8.37
CA GLY A 258 -3.37 8.87 7.69
C GLY A 258 -3.02 8.54 6.24
N VAL A 259 -3.81 7.74 5.51
CA VAL A 259 -3.52 7.44 4.09
C VAL A 259 -4.46 8.17 3.13
N PHE A 260 -5.78 7.94 3.25
CA PHE A 260 -6.80 8.62 2.45
C PHE A 260 -7.88 9.21 3.37
N GLY A 261 -8.51 10.31 2.96
CA GLY A 261 -9.72 10.81 3.61
C GLY A 261 -10.94 9.92 3.34
N LEU A 262 -11.98 10.01 4.17
CA LEU A 262 -13.21 9.21 4.02
C LEU A 262 -13.94 9.45 2.68
N GLN A 263 -13.79 10.63 2.07
CA GLN A 263 -14.35 10.89 0.73
C GLN A 263 -13.60 10.14 -0.38
N GLN A 264 -12.29 9.96 -0.24
CA GLN A 264 -11.43 9.30 -1.23
C GLN A 264 -11.45 7.77 -1.08
N ASP A 265 -11.65 7.29 0.15
CA ASP A 265 -11.65 5.88 0.53
C ASP A 265 -12.76 5.61 1.56
N PRO A 266 -14.03 5.60 1.10
CA PRO A 266 -15.19 5.45 2.00
C PRO A 266 -15.26 4.08 2.67
N THR A 267 -14.70 3.03 2.05
CA THR A 267 -14.66 1.67 2.61
C THR A 267 -13.46 1.42 3.52
N ARG A 268 -12.48 2.34 3.52
CA ARG A 268 -11.17 2.21 4.17
C ARG A 268 -10.26 1.13 3.60
N PHE A 269 -10.67 0.39 2.56
CA PHE A 269 -9.89 -0.72 2.02
C PHE A 269 -8.60 -0.25 1.34
N LYS A 270 -8.60 0.92 0.69
CA LYS A 270 -7.36 1.47 0.12
C LYS A 270 -6.37 1.85 1.23
N SER A 271 -6.86 2.44 2.31
CA SER A 271 -6.06 2.82 3.47
C SER A 271 -5.47 1.59 4.15
N VAL A 272 -6.29 0.56 4.43
CA VAL A 272 -5.81 -0.73 4.97
C VAL A 272 -4.77 -1.33 4.03
N HIS A 273 -5.01 -1.33 2.71
CA HIS A 273 -4.08 -1.87 1.74
C HIS A 273 -2.73 -1.15 1.72
N CYS A 274 -2.71 0.18 1.74
CA CYS A 274 -1.46 0.95 1.78
C CYS A 274 -0.72 0.84 3.11
N LEU A 275 -1.42 0.54 4.21
CA LEU A 275 -0.78 0.24 5.48
C LEU A 275 -0.12 -1.15 5.48
N LEU A 276 -0.77 -2.16 4.87
CA LEU A 276 -0.23 -3.51 4.73
C LEU A 276 0.86 -3.62 3.65
N TYR A 277 0.73 -2.85 2.57
CA TYR A 277 1.54 -2.92 1.35
C TYR A 277 1.91 -1.50 0.88
N PRO A 278 2.79 -0.79 1.63
CA PRO A 278 3.14 0.60 1.34
C PRO A 278 3.91 0.80 0.04
N ASP A 279 4.45 -0.28 -0.53
CA ASP A 279 5.14 -0.35 -1.81
C ASP A 279 4.20 -0.29 -3.03
N THR A 280 2.88 -0.35 -2.81
CA THR A 280 1.90 -0.32 -3.90
C THR A 280 1.93 1.04 -4.61
N MET A 281 2.13 1.05 -5.94
CA MET A 281 2.41 2.26 -6.73
C MET A 281 1.41 3.41 -6.57
N TRP A 282 0.13 3.11 -6.37
CA TRP A 282 -0.93 4.11 -6.25
C TRP A 282 -1.16 4.58 -4.81
N CYS A 283 -0.48 3.98 -3.83
CA CYS A 283 -0.53 4.46 -2.46
C CYS A 283 0.11 5.85 -2.38
N PRO A 284 -0.51 6.82 -1.71
CA PRO A 284 0.11 8.11 -1.50
C PRO A 284 1.42 7.87 -0.76
N ALA A 285 2.50 8.42 -1.31
CA ALA A 285 3.78 8.42 -0.63
C ALA A 285 3.55 8.96 0.77
N LYS A 286 3.87 8.18 1.81
CA LYS A 286 3.83 8.66 3.18
C LYS A 286 4.78 9.86 3.26
N LYS A 287 4.23 11.08 3.18
CA LYS A 287 4.94 12.30 3.57
C LYS A 287 5.33 12.08 5.03
N SER A 288 6.61 11.89 5.29
CA SER A 288 7.26 11.62 6.58
C SER A 288 7.12 10.20 7.22
N ARG A 289 7.47 9.10 6.54
CA ARG A 289 7.86 7.84 7.24
C ARG A 289 8.93 6.99 6.54
N ALA A 290 9.90 7.59 5.87
CA ALA A 290 11.23 6.98 6.01
C ALA A 290 11.60 7.26 7.48
N GLY A 291 11.93 6.27 8.30
CA GLY A 291 12.30 6.49 9.72
C GLY A 291 13.58 7.32 9.93
N ALA A 292 13.92 8.18 8.97
CA ALA A 292 15.03 9.11 9.01
C ALA A 292 14.73 10.24 9.99
N ARG A 293 15.72 10.57 10.80
CA ARG A 293 15.75 11.82 11.55
C ARG A 293 16.05 12.94 10.56
N VAL A 294 15.24 14.00 10.58
CA VAL A 294 15.36 15.11 9.62
C VAL A 294 15.65 16.39 10.38
N THR A 295 16.70 17.09 9.96
CA THR A 295 16.96 18.48 10.34
C THR A 295 16.60 19.37 9.16
N ALA A 296 15.55 20.18 9.32
CA ALA A 296 15.07 21.10 8.30
C ALA A 296 15.66 22.49 8.53
N LEU A 297 16.39 22.99 7.53
CA LEU A 297 17.01 24.31 7.56
C LEU A 297 16.31 25.23 6.56
N SER A 298 15.81 26.38 7.03
CA SER A 298 15.19 27.41 6.20
C SER A 298 15.42 28.80 6.78
N ARG A 299 15.23 29.85 5.98
CA ARG A 299 15.46 31.25 6.39
C ARG A 299 14.29 31.85 7.18
N THR A 300 13.09 31.28 7.08
CA THR A 300 11.86 31.83 7.67
C THR A 300 11.40 30.94 8.82
N ALA A 301 11.22 31.51 10.01
CA ALA A 301 10.79 30.77 11.20
C ALA A 301 9.38 30.17 11.04
N GLU A 302 8.44 30.94 10.49
CA GLU A 302 7.04 30.51 10.31
C GLU A 302 6.92 29.24 9.44
N ASP A 303 7.73 29.14 8.39
CA ASP A 303 7.77 27.95 7.51
C ASP A 303 8.19 26.70 8.31
N LEU A 304 9.20 26.85 9.17
CA LEU A 304 9.72 25.77 10.01
C LEU A 304 8.74 25.38 11.12
N GLU A 305 8.05 26.35 11.73
CA GLU A 305 7.04 26.12 12.74
C GLU A 305 5.80 25.40 12.17
N SER A 306 5.38 25.74 10.95
CA SER A 306 4.33 25.00 10.25
C SER A 306 4.79 23.56 9.96
N LEU A 307 6.00 23.41 9.42
CA LEU A 307 6.56 22.10 9.09
C LEU A 307 6.72 21.19 10.31
N ALA A 308 7.16 21.73 11.45
CA ALA A 308 7.32 20.97 12.69
C ALA A 308 5.98 20.49 13.26
N ARG A 309 4.89 21.24 13.04
CA ARG A 309 3.53 20.81 13.39
C ARG A 309 3.03 19.69 12.47
N GLU A 310 3.34 19.76 11.18
CA GLU A 310 2.95 18.75 10.19
C GLU A 310 3.77 17.46 10.31
N CYS A 311 5.05 17.58 10.70
CA CYS A 311 6.00 16.49 10.82
C CYS A 311 6.61 16.46 12.24
N PRO A 312 5.92 15.89 13.23
CA PRO A 312 6.44 15.81 14.60
C PRO A 312 7.77 15.05 14.66
N GLY A 313 8.75 15.64 15.36
CA GLY A 313 10.07 15.02 15.60
C GLY A 313 11.17 15.44 14.61
N ILE A 314 10.88 16.34 13.67
CA ILE A 314 11.95 17.02 12.92
C ILE A 314 12.65 18.06 13.81
N GLU A 315 13.95 18.20 13.62
CA GLU A 315 14.73 19.32 14.16
C GLU A 315 14.69 20.48 13.17
N THR A 316 14.62 21.73 13.65
CA THR A 316 14.53 22.90 12.78
C THR A 316 15.65 23.89 13.07
N LEU A 317 16.24 24.45 12.00
CA LEU A 317 17.27 25.48 12.07
C LEU A 317 16.87 26.68 11.22
N CYS A 318 16.67 27.82 11.87
CA CYS A 318 16.29 29.06 11.20
C CYS A 318 17.51 29.97 10.99
N LEU A 319 18.06 30.00 9.77
CA LEU A 319 19.18 30.89 9.41
C LEU A 319 19.25 31.19 7.91
N ASP A 320 19.98 32.25 7.55
CA ASP A 320 20.34 32.51 6.16
C ASP A 320 21.63 31.75 5.82
N LEU A 321 21.53 30.80 4.90
CA LEU A 321 22.65 29.97 4.47
C LEU A 321 23.82 30.75 3.81
N ALA A 322 23.59 31.99 3.40
CA ALA A 322 24.64 32.87 2.92
C ALA A 322 25.57 33.38 4.04
N ASP A 323 25.15 33.28 5.30
CA ASP A 323 25.97 33.60 6.47
C ASP A 323 26.81 32.36 6.84
N TRP A 324 28.09 32.40 6.48
CA TRP A 324 29.01 31.28 6.64
C TRP A 324 29.18 30.93 8.12
N GLU A 325 29.50 31.92 8.92
CA GLU A 325 29.78 31.76 10.34
C GLU A 325 28.55 31.27 11.11
N ALA A 326 27.37 31.82 10.83
CA ALA A 326 26.12 31.35 11.44
C ALA A 326 25.77 29.91 11.01
N THR A 327 26.02 29.57 9.74
CA THR A 327 25.79 28.22 9.21
C THR A 327 26.71 27.19 9.87
N GLU A 328 28.01 27.51 10.01
CA GLU A 328 28.97 26.63 10.68
C GLU A 328 28.62 26.44 12.15
N ALA A 329 28.32 27.54 12.86
CA ALA A 329 27.91 27.49 14.26
C ALA A 329 26.65 26.61 14.45
N ALA A 330 25.61 26.80 13.63
CA ALA A 330 24.37 26.05 13.74
C ALA A 330 24.53 24.56 13.41
N LEU A 331 25.31 24.21 12.37
CA LEU A 331 25.50 22.81 11.98
C LEU A 331 26.49 22.07 12.90
N SER A 332 27.36 22.79 13.61
CA SER A 332 28.29 22.18 14.58
C SER A 332 27.61 21.61 15.82
N THR A 333 26.39 22.08 16.14
CA THR A 333 25.62 21.63 17.32
C THR A 333 24.68 20.47 17.03
N VAL A 334 24.52 20.09 15.77
CA VAL A 334 23.62 19.01 15.37
C VAL A 334 24.36 17.69 15.33
N GLU A 335 23.63 16.61 15.61
CA GLU A 335 24.11 15.25 15.40
C GLU A 335 24.57 15.06 13.94
N PRO A 336 25.59 14.22 13.70
CA PRO A 336 26.11 13.98 12.37
C PRO A 336 25.08 13.50 11.34
N PHE A 337 25.28 13.92 10.10
CA PHE A 337 24.40 13.56 8.98
C PHE A 337 24.99 12.45 8.10
N GLU A 338 24.13 11.52 7.67
CA GLU A 338 24.46 10.49 6.66
C GLU A 338 23.95 10.85 5.25
N LEU A 339 23.02 11.81 5.17
CA LEU A 339 22.36 12.22 3.94
C LEU A 339 22.22 13.75 3.92
N LEU A 340 22.44 14.37 2.77
CA LEU A 340 22.27 15.82 2.58
C LEU A 340 21.50 16.13 1.29
N VAL A 341 20.57 17.09 1.38
CA VAL A 341 19.89 17.67 0.22
C VAL A 341 20.14 19.17 0.18
N ASN A 342 20.95 19.63 -0.77
CA ASN A 342 21.13 21.05 -1.03
C ASN A 342 20.02 21.55 -1.98
N ASN A 343 18.94 22.05 -1.41
CA ASN A 343 17.76 22.54 -2.16
C ASN A 343 17.62 24.07 -2.18
N ALA A 344 18.07 24.77 -1.13
CA ALA A 344 17.88 26.21 -1.00
C ALA A 344 18.50 26.97 -2.18
N ALA A 345 17.73 27.89 -2.77
CA ALA A 345 18.16 28.71 -3.90
C ALA A 345 17.32 29.98 -4.02
N VAL A 346 17.89 30.98 -4.70
CA VAL A 346 17.19 32.20 -5.14
C VAL A 346 17.21 32.30 -6.67
N ALA A 347 16.15 32.88 -7.23
CA ALA A 347 16.01 33.14 -8.66
C ALA A 347 15.76 34.64 -8.90
N LEU A 348 16.84 35.42 -8.95
CA LEU A 348 16.80 36.85 -9.26
C LEU A 348 16.96 37.04 -10.77
N LEU A 349 15.84 37.19 -11.47
CA LEU A 349 15.80 37.18 -12.94
C LEU A 349 15.95 38.61 -13.49
N GLN A 350 16.91 38.80 -14.40
CA GLN A 350 17.21 40.09 -15.02
C GLN A 350 17.69 39.88 -16.46
N PRO A 351 17.35 40.79 -17.40
CA PRO A 351 17.99 40.83 -18.70
C PRO A 351 19.52 40.91 -18.57
N PHE A 352 20.26 40.29 -19.49
CA PHE A 352 21.72 40.16 -19.40
C PHE A 352 22.43 41.51 -19.19
N LEU A 353 21.99 42.56 -19.90
CA LEU A 353 22.59 43.90 -19.83
C LEU A 353 22.21 44.69 -18.56
N GLU A 354 21.27 44.17 -17.76
CA GLU A 354 20.73 44.81 -16.56
C GLU A 354 21.10 44.07 -15.26
N VAL A 355 21.92 43.02 -15.36
CA VAL A 355 22.39 42.25 -14.21
C VAL A 355 23.11 43.18 -13.24
N THR A 356 22.61 43.25 -12.01
CA THR A 356 23.23 44.04 -10.95
C THR A 356 24.26 43.24 -10.19
N ARG A 357 25.30 43.91 -9.67
CA ARG A 357 26.29 43.28 -8.79
C ARG A 357 25.63 42.61 -7.57
N ALA A 358 24.61 43.25 -6.99
CA ALA A 358 23.90 42.72 -5.83
C ALA A 358 23.15 41.42 -6.15
N ALA A 359 22.43 41.36 -7.27
CA ALA A 359 21.74 40.14 -7.69
C ALA A 359 22.71 39.00 -8.03
N LEU A 360 23.83 39.33 -8.69
CA LEU A 360 24.92 38.37 -8.95
C LEU A 360 25.47 37.79 -7.65
N GLN A 361 25.88 38.65 -6.72
CA GLN A 361 26.49 38.24 -5.46
C GLN A 361 25.53 37.37 -4.65
N ARG A 362 24.29 37.83 -4.43
CA ARG A 362 23.30 37.07 -3.66
C ARG A 362 23.00 35.71 -4.27
N SER A 363 22.94 35.62 -5.60
CA SER A 363 22.71 34.34 -6.29
C SER A 363 23.89 33.40 -6.14
N LEU A 364 25.13 33.89 -6.20
CA LEU A 364 26.33 33.09 -5.99
C LEU A 364 26.44 32.62 -4.53
N ASP A 365 26.21 33.51 -3.56
CA ASP A 365 26.30 33.20 -2.13
C ASP A 365 25.35 32.06 -1.76
N VAL A 366 24.10 32.12 -2.22
CA VAL A 366 23.08 31.10 -1.86
C VAL A 366 23.16 29.86 -2.76
N ASN A 367 23.17 30.03 -4.08
CA ASN A 367 22.99 28.88 -4.98
C ASN A 367 24.26 28.05 -5.16
N PHE A 368 25.42 28.58 -4.77
CA PHE A 368 26.72 27.94 -4.94
C PHE A 368 27.55 27.96 -3.64
N GLY A 369 27.77 29.13 -3.04
CA GLY A 369 28.59 29.30 -1.85
C GLY A 369 28.11 28.47 -0.67
N ALA A 370 26.83 28.62 -0.32
CA ALA A 370 26.18 27.84 0.73
C ALA A 370 26.23 26.33 0.47
N VAL A 371 26.02 25.89 -0.78
CA VAL A 371 26.05 24.47 -1.14
C VAL A 371 27.44 23.88 -0.89
N LEU A 372 28.48 24.58 -1.35
CA LEU A 372 29.87 24.21 -1.11
C LEU A 372 30.14 24.13 0.40
N HIS A 373 29.72 25.14 1.16
CA HIS A 373 29.99 25.22 2.58
C HIS A 373 29.31 24.12 3.41
N VAL A 374 27.98 24.00 3.28
CA VAL A 374 27.20 22.98 4.00
C VAL A 374 27.70 21.59 3.66
N SER A 375 28.03 21.35 2.39
CA SER A 375 28.55 20.06 1.96
C SER A 375 29.93 19.76 2.51
N GLN A 376 30.80 20.76 2.69
CA GLN A 376 32.09 20.59 3.38
C GLN A 376 31.89 20.19 4.85
N ILE A 377 30.98 20.85 5.58
CA ILE A 377 30.69 20.53 6.98
C ILE A 377 30.20 19.08 7.08
N VAL A 378 29.17 18.73 6.31
CA VAL A 378 28.56 17.40 6.35
C VAL A 378 29.52 16.30 5.89
N ALA A 379 30.27 16.50 4.80
CA ALA A 379 31.23 15.52 4.33
C ALA A 379 32.38 15.31 5.33
N ARG A 380 32.86 16.38 5.99
CA ARG A 380 33.86 16.24 7.08
C ARG A 380 33.33 15.40 8.23
N GLN A 381 32.06 15.57 8.62
CA GLN A 381 31.42 14.76 9.66
C GLN A 381 31.36 13.28 9.26
N MET A 382 30.89 12.98 8.05
CA MET A 382 30.83 11.60 7.51
C MET A 382 32.21 10.93 7.50
N ILE A 383 33.22 11.65 7.01
CA ILE A 383 34.62 11.18 6.94
C ILE A 383 35.18 10.93 8.35
N ALA A 384 34.96 11.85 9.29
CA ALA A 384 35.45 11.72 10.66
C ALA A 384 34.86 10.51 11.38
N GLN A 385 33.63 10.12 11.06
CA GLN A 385 32.97 8.93 11.61
C GLN A 385 33.22 7.64 10.84
N GLY A 386 33.79 7.73 9.64
CA GLY A 386 34.00 6.58 8.77
C GLY A 386 32.71 5.96 8.24
N VAL A 387 31.62 6.76 8.13
CA VAL A 387 30.33 6.31 7.59
C VAL A 387 30.19 6.69 6.12
N PRO A 388 29.60 5.82 5.28
CA PRO A 388 29.24 6.19 3.92
C PRO A 388 28.09 7.20 3.93
N GLY A 389 27.85 7.88 2.81
CA GLY A 389 26.77 8.85 2.70
C GLY A 389 26.35 9.20 1.29
N ALA A 390 25.34 10.06 1.18
CA ALA A 390 24.89 10.59 -0.11
C ALA A 390 24.46 12.06 -0.02
N ILE A 391 24.88 12.83 -1.02
CA ILE A 391 24.54 14.24 -1.19
C ILE A 391 23.78 14.40 -2.51
N VAL A 392 22.63 15.08 -2.44
CA VAL A 392 21.85 15.46 -3.63
C VAL A 392 21.75 16.97 -3.73
N ASN A 393 22.12 17.51 -4.88
CA ASN A 393 22.07 18.94 -5.17
C ASN A 393 20.91 19.21 -6.14
N VAL A 394 19.98 20.10 -5.75
CA VAL A 394 18.86 20.48 -6.62
C VAL A 394 19.31 21.56 -7.59
N SER A 395 19.66 21.11 -8.80
CA SER A 395 20.06 21.95 -9.92
C SER A 395 18.84 22.41 -10.72
N SER A 396 18.89 22.42 -12.06
CA SER A 396 17.78 22.81 -12.93
C SER A 396 18.04 22.36 -14.37
N GLN A 397 16.99 22.22 -15.20
CA GLN A 397 17.16 22.17 -16.67
C GLN A 397 17.99 23.36 -17.20
N ALA A 398 17.91 24.50 -16.50
CA ALA A 398 18.58 25.74 -16.86
C ALA A 398 20.12 25.67 -16.73
N SER A 399 20.65 24.62 -16.09
CA SER A 399 22.09 24.34 -16.03
C SER A 399 22.69 23.96 -17.40
N GLN A 400 21.87 23.45 -18.33
CA GLN A 400 22.31 22.93 -19.62
C GLN A 400 21.60 23.57 -20.82
N ARG A 401 20.57 24.38 -20.56
CA ARG A 401 19.82 25.13 -21.57
C ARG A 401 19.62 26.56 -21.09
N ALA A 402 20.03 27.52 -21.91
CA ALA A 402 19.84 28.93 -21.61
C ALA A 402 18.35 29.32 -21.65
N VAL A 403 17.95 30.19 -20.72
CA VAL A 403 16.60 30.78 -20.66
C VAL A 403 16.76 32.30 -20.61
N ARG A 404 15.93 33.02 -21.37
CA ARG A 404 15.94 34.50 -21.40
C ARG A 404 15.78 35.05 -19.97
N ASP A 405 16.56 36.08 -19.63
CA ASP A 405 16.61 36.75 -18.31
C ASP A 405 17.16 35.90 -17.14
N HIS A 406 17.72 34.71 -17.43
CA HIS A 406 18.24 33.80 -16.42
C HIS A 406 19.78 33.72 -16.43
N ALA A 407 20.49 34.73 -16.94
CA ALA A 407 21.95 34.66 -17.12
C ALA A 407 22.70 34.23 -15.85
N VAL A 408 22.42 34.89 -14.72
CA VAL A 408 23.01 34.55 -13.42
C VAL A 408 22.49 33.20 -12.91
N TYR A 409 21.17 32.99 -12.92
CA TYR A 409 20.57 31.75 -12.41
C TYR A 409 21.08 30.50 -13.16
N CYS A 410 21.02 30.49 -14.49
CA CYS A 410 21.59 29.45 -15.35
C CYS A 410 23.06 29.18 -14.97
N SER A 411 23.87 30.24 -14.87
CA SER A 411 25.29 30.12 -14.52
C SER A 411 25.50 29.46 -13.16
N THR A 412 24.73 29.84 -12.13
CA THR A 412 24.81 29.20 -10.81
C THR A 412 24.44 27.71 -10.85
N LYS A 413 23.44 27.33 -11.65
CA LYS A 413 23.01 25.94 -11.79
C LYS A 413 23.99 25.11 -12.63
N SER A 414 24.61 25.69 -13.66
CA SER A 414 25.72 25.05 -14.38
C SER A 414 26.96 24.86 -13.50
N ALA A 415 27.29 25.88 -12.68
CA ALA A 415 28.38 25.79 -11.73
C ALA A 415 28.12 24.69 -10.68
N LEU A 416 26.88 24.55 -10.21
CA LEU A 416 26.46 23.49 -9.29
C LEU A 416 26.61 22.08 -9.89
N ASP A 417 26.25 21.89 -11.17
CA ASP A 417 26.46 20.62 -11.87
C ASP A 417 27.96 20.26 -11.93
N MET A 418 28.83 21.22 -12.22
CA MET A 418 30.28 20.98 -12.25
C MET A 418 30.86 20.74 -10.85
N LEU A 419 30.45 21.52 -9.85
CA LEU A 419 30.84 21.32 -8.45
C LEU A 419 30.48 19.91 -7.99
N SER A 420 29.27 19.44 -8.32
CA SER A 420 28.80 18.11 -7.94
C SER A 420 29.66 16.98 -8.53
N LYS A 421 30.20 17.16 -9.75
CA LYS A 421 31.13 16.21 -10.36
C LYS A 421 32.48 16.18 -9.65
N VAL A 422 33.01 17.34 -9.29
CA VAL A 422 34.27 17.44 -8.52
C VAL A 422 34.08 16.83 -7.12
N MET A 423 32.97 17.14 -6.44
CA MET A 423 32.65 16.53 -5.15
C MET A 423 32.50 15.00 -5.25
N ALA A 424 31.85 14.48 -6.29
CA ALA A 424 31.74 13.04 -6.52
C ALA A 424 33.10 12.36 -6.73
N LEU A 425 34.01 13.03 -7.46
CA LEU A 425 35.37 12.55 -7.68
C LEU A 425 36.17 12.50 -6.37
N GLU A 426 36.15 13.59 -5.60
CA GLU A 426 36.98 13.72 -4.38
C GLU A 426 36.41 12.96 -3.18
N LEU A 427 35.08 12.87 -3.05
CA LEU A 427 34.42 12.18 -1.94
C LEU A 427 34.16 10.69 -2.22
N GLY A 428 34.33 10.24 -3.46
CA GLY A 428 34.19 8.84 -3.88
C GLY A 428 35.02 7.85 -3.06
N PRO A 429 36.33 8.09 -2.81
CA PRO A 429 37.15 7.25 -1.94
C PRO A 429 36.61 7.10 -0.50
N HIS A 430 35.81 8.06 -0.04
CA HIS A 430 35.16 8.06 1.27
C HIS A 430 33.78 7.40 1.26
N LYS A 431 33.38 6.78 0.14
CA LYS A 431 32.05 6.16 -0.04
C LYS A 431 30.89 7.15 0.13
N ILE A 432 31.12 8.40 -0.26
CA ILE A 432 30.09 9.44 -0.29
C ILE A 432 29.73 9.72 -1.75
N ARG A 433 28.47 9.51 -2.11
CA ARG A 433 27.97 9.77 -3.48
C ARG A 433 27.47 11.20 -3.58
N VAL A 434 27.66 11.84 -4.72
CA VAL A 434 27.15 13.20 -4.98
C VAL A 434 26.50 13.25 -6.35
N ASN A 435 25.24 13.68 -6.43
CA ASN A 435 24.49 13.76 -7.69
C ASN A 435 23.65 15.03 -7.75
N THR A 436 23.25 15.43 -8.96
CA THR A 436 22.28 16.51 -9.17
C THR A 436 20.93 15.97 -9.64
N VAL A 437 19.85 16.64 -9.23
CA VAL A 437 18.54 16.56 -9.90
C VAL A 437 18.28 17.85 -10.66
N ASN A 438 17.84 17.74 -11.92
CA ASN A 438 17.75 18.86 -12.85
C ASN A 438 16.30 18.97 -13.37
N PRO A 439 15.38 19.57 -12.58
CA PRO A 439 13.97 19.64 -12.95
C PRO A 439 13.66 20.70 -14.01
N THR A 440 12.55 20.53 -14.72
CA THR A 440 11.84 21.63 -15.43
C THR A 440 11.15 22.57 -14.42
N VAL A 441 10.30 23.47 -14.90
CA VAL A 441 9.46 24.31 -14.04
C VAL A 441 8.62 23.42 -13.13
N VAL A 442 8.57 23.78 -11.85
CA VAL A 442 7.66 23.23 -10.84
C VAL A 442 6.84 24.38 -10.29
N MET A 443 5.52 24.23 -10.17
CA MET A 443 4.58 25.30 -9.79
C MET A 443 4.56 25.59 -8.28
N THR A 444 5.74 25.72 -7.67
CA THR A 444 5.96 26.35 -6.35
C THR A 444 5.93 27.87 -6.47
N ASP A 445 6.09 28.61 -5.37
CA ASP A 445 6.12 30.08 -5.39
C ASP A 445 7.15 30.63 -6.39
N MET A 446 8.37 30.06 -6.41
CA MET A 446 9.42 30.43 -7.37
C MET A 446 8.97 30.22 -8.83
N GLY A 447 8.32 29.09 -9.13
CA GLY A 447 7.82 28.80 -10.48
C GLY A 447 6.69 29.75 -10.88
N ARG A 448 5.73 29.98 -9.96
CA ARG A 448 4.58 30.85 -10.18
C ARG A 448 4.99 32.29 -10.44
N THR A 449 5.97 32.83 -9.73
CA THR A 449 6.45 34.21 -9.97
C THR A 449 6.85 34.45 -11.43
N ASN A 450 7.44 33.46 -12.11
CA ASN A 450 7.99 33.64 -13.45
C ASN A 450 7.17 33.01 -14.57
N TRP A 451 6.35 31.99 -14.28
CA TRP A 451 5.68 31.15 -15.28
C TRP A 451 4.15 31.15 -15.17
N SER A 452 3.54 32.00 -14.33
CA SER A 452 2.07 32.10 -14.23
C SER A 452 1.41 32.69 -15.48
N ASP A 453 2.15 33.43 -16.32
CA ASP A 453 1.64 33.90 -17.61
C ASP A 453 1.36 32.71 -18.54
N PRO A 454 0.11 32.49 -18.97
CA PRO A 454 -0.26 31.38 -19.85
C PRO A 454 0.50 31.36 -21.17
N GLN A 455 0.83 32.53 -21.75
CA GLN A 455 1.54 32.58 -23.03
C GLN A 455 3.00 32.12 -22.87
N LYS A 456 3.65 32.59 -21.80
CA LYS A 456 5.02 32.23 -21.48
C LYS A 456 5.15 30.76 -21.07
N SER A 457 4.23 30.26 -20.25
CA SER A 457 4.21 28.84 -19.86
C SER A 457 3.90 27.93 -21.04
N ALA A 458 2.93 28.26 -21.89
CA ALA A 458 2.63 27.47 -23.09
C ALA A 458 3.85 27.36 -24.02
N ALA A 459 4.60 28.44 -24.23
CA ALA A 459 5.82 28.41 -25.04
C ALA A 459 6.89 27.44 -24.49
N MET A 460 6.99 27.32 -23.17
CA MET A 460 7.88 26.34 -22.53
C MET A 460 7.32 24.92 -22.63
N ILE A 461 6.04 24.72 -22.31
CA ILE A 461 5.35 23.41 -22.34
C ILE A 461 5.40 22.79 -23.75
N ASN A 462 5.25 23.59 -24.80
CA ASN A 462 5.32 23.14 -26.19
C ASN A 462 6.67 22.53 -26.57
N ARG A 463 7.72 22.82 -25.80
CA ARG A 463 9.06 22.22 -25.95
C ARG A 463 9.29 21.04 -25.03
N ILE A 464 8.32 20.66 -24.19
CA ILE A 464 8.43 19.51 -23.30
C ILE A 464 7.68 18.35 -23.98
N PRO A 465 8.36 17.27 -24.39
CA PRO A 465 7.72 16.10 -24.99
C PRO A 465 6.58 15.51 -24.18
N LEU A 466 6.69 15.49 -22.85
CA LEU A 466 5.60 15.03 -21.96
C LEU A 466 4.44 16.03 -21.82
N GLY A 467 4.53 17.21 -22.44
CA GLY A 467 3.43 18.18 -22.54
C GLY A 467 3.00 18.81 -21.22
N LYS A 468 3.84 18.76 -20.18
CA LYS A 468 3.54 19.29 -18.85
C LYS A 468 4.79 19.71 -18.08
N PHE A 469 4.59 20.55 -17.08
CA PHE A 469 5.59 20.84 -16.05
C PHE A 469 5.72 19.69 -15.03
N ALA A 470 6.79 19.70 -14.25
CA ALA A 470 7.01 18.72 -13.21
C ALA A 470 6.22 19.09 -11.94
N GLU A 471 5.78 18.07 -11.23
CA GLU A 471 5.21 18.21 -9.88
C GLU A 471 6.31 18.08 -8.83
N VAL A 472 6.04 18.57 -7.61
CA VAL A 472 6.99 18.44 -6.48
C VAL A 472 7.38 16.98 -6.25
N ASP A 473 6.41 16.06 -6.36
CA ASP A 473 6.64 14.63 -6.15
C ASP A 473 7.58 14.02 -7.21
N ASP A 474 7.60 14.52 -8.44
CA ASP A 474 8.55 14.05 -9.48
C ASP A 474 10.00 14.33 -9.06
N VAL A 475 10.24 15.50 -8.45
CA VAL A 475 11.56 15.90 -7.96
C VAL A 475 11.90 15.15 -6.67
N VAL A 476 10.98 15.06 -5.71
CA VAL A 476 11.20 14.36 -4.44
C VAL A 476 11.51 12.88 -4.66
N ASN A 477 10.79 12.20 -5.55
CA ASN A 477 11.06 10.80 -5.88
C ASN A 477 12.46 10.60 -6.44
N SER A 478 12.93 11.53 -7.28
CA SER A 478 14.27 11.52 -7.86
C SER A 478 15.35 11.74 -6.79
N ILE A 479 15.12 12.66 -5.85
CA ILE A 479 16.00 12.89 -4.69
C ILE A 479 16.09 11.62 -3.82
N LEU A 480 14.95 11.03 -3.46
CA LEU A 480 14.91 9.83 -2.62
C LEU A 480 15.62 8.63 -3.27
N PHE A 481 15.46 8.45 -4.59
CA PHE A 481 16.20 7.44 -5.34
C PHE A 481 17.73 7.66 -5.22
N LEU A 482 18.17 8.90 -5.47
CA LEU A 482 19.60 9.26 -5.45
C LEU A 482 20.22 9.22 -4.05
N LEU A 483 19.45 9.48 -3.00
CA LEU A 483 19.90 9.30 -1.62
C LEU A 483 20.00 7.82 -1.22
N SER A 484 19.10 6.97 -1.72
CA SER A 484 19.07 5.55 -1.36
C SER A 484 20.16 4.70 -2.02
N ASP A 485 20.46 3.55 -1.42
CA ASP A 485 21.38 2.54 -1.98
C ASP A 485 20.89 1.91 -3.31
N LYS A 486 19.65 2.16 -3.72
CA LYS A 486 19.17 1.75 -5.06
C LYS A 486 19.94 2.44 -6.19
N SER A 487 20.66 3.51 -5.88
CA SER A 487 21.53 4.24 -6.80
C SER A 487 23.01 4.15 -6.40
N ALA A 488 23.42 3.06 -5.71
CA ALA A 488 24.77 2.90 -5.16
C ALA A 488 25.92 3.04 -6.19
N MET A 489 25.66 2.78 -7.48
CA MET A 489 26.63 2.96 -8.57
C MET A 489 26.45 4.26 -9.37
N THR A 490 25.60 5.16 -8.91
CA THR A 490 25.34 6.45 -9.55
C THR A 490 25.95 7.57 -8.69
N THR A 491 27.00 8.20 -9.20
CA THR A 491 27.67 9.38 -8.60
C THR A 491 28.23 10.29 -9.70
N GLY A 492 28.28 11.59 -9.47
CA GLY A 492 28.68 12.61 -10.46
C GLY A 492 27.68 12.80 -11.60
N SER A 493 26.46 12.26 -11.46
CA SER A 493 25.44 12.30 -12.51
C SER A 493 24.52 13.52 -12.40
N SER A 494 23.88 13.86 -13.52
CA SER A 494 22.80 14.85 -13.57
C SER A 494 21.52 14.19 -14.03
N LEU A 495 20.60 13.94 -13.09
CA LEU A 495 19.33 13.29 -13.36
C LEU A 495 18.30 14.31 -13.82
N MET A 496 17.93 14.25 -15.09
CA MET A 496 16.95 15.16 -15.69
C MET A 496 15.53 14.80 -15.25
N VAL A 497 14.79 15.79 -14.75
CA VAL A 497 13.36 15.70 -14.40
C VAL A 497 12.61 16.77 -15.17
N ASP A 498 12.78 16.77 -16.49
CA ASP A 498 12.43 17.89 -17.37
C ASP A 498 11.38 17.54 -18.44
N GLY A 499 10.76 16.37 -18.31
CA GLY A 499 9.78 15.87 -19.27
C GLY A 499 10.31 15.71 -20.70
N GLY A 500 11.64 15.62 -20.87
CA GLY A 500 12.31 15.51 -22.16
C GLY A 500 12.69 16.85 -22.81
N PHE A 501 12.61 17.96 -22.09
CA PHE A 501 12.94 19.29 -22.64
C PHE A 501 14.36 19.38 -23.23
N LEU A 502 15.35 18.69 -22.66
CA LEU A 502 16.72 18.75 -23.16
C LEU A 502 16.91 18.10 -24.54
N VAL A 503 16.06 17.15 -24.91
CA VAL A 503 16.17 16.40 -26.17
C VAL A 503 15.27 16.95 -27.28
N SER A 504 14.45 17.97 -26.99
CA SER A 504 13.53 18.63 -27.92
C SER A 504 14.19 19.73 -28.76
#